data_AF-A0A944T7S0-F1
#
_entry.id   AF-A0A944T7S0-F1
#
_cell.length_a   1.000
_cell.length_b   1.000
_cell.length_c   1.000
_cell.angle_alpha   90.00
_cell.angle_beta   90.00
_cell.angle_gamma   90.00
#
_symmetry.space_group_name_H-M   'P 1'
#
loop_
_entity.id
_entity.type
_entity.pdbx_description
1 polymer ?
#
loop_
_entity_poly.entity_id
_entity_poly.type
_entity_poly.pdbx_seq_one_letter_code
_entity_poly.pdbx_strand_id
1 'polypeptide(L)'
;MRIRLKTFDHKLIDLSAKEIVETAKRTGARVLGPIPLPTRKERFTILVSPHVDKDARDQYEIRTHKRLMDIVEPTDKTVDALMKLDLAAGVDVKIELN
;
A
#
# COMPACT_ATOMS: atom_id res chain seq x y z
N MET A 1 4.01 -4.74 -16.17
CA MET A 1 4.73 -4.12 -15.03
C MET A 1 3.81 -4.10 -13.84
N ARG A 2 4.25 -4.62 -12.69
CA ARG A 2 3.39 -4.83 -11.51
C ARG A 2 3.82 -3.94 -10.36
N ILE A 3 2.86 -3.22 -9.77
CA ILE A 3 3.10 -2.32 -8.64
C ILE A 3 2.36 -2.86 -7.43
N ARG A 4 3.08 -3.04 -6.33
CA ARG A 4 2.53 -3.41 -5.02
C ARG A 4 2.69 -2.23 -4.07
N LEU A 5 1.59 -1.78 -3.50
CA LEU A 5 1.56 -0.76 -2.46
C LEU A 5 1.29 -1.42 -1.11
N LYS A 6 2.00 -0.97 -0.07
CA LYS A 6 1.75 -1.35 1.32
C LYS A 6 1.75 -0.12 2.21
N THR A 7 0.84 -0.09 3.18
CA THR A 7 0.86 0.96 4.22
C THR A 7 0.08 0.49 5.45
N PHE A 8 0.19 1.27 6.53
CA PHE A 8 -0.60 1.10 7.74
C PHE A 8 -1.93 1.87 7.70
N ASP A 9 -2.04 2.96 6.94
CA ASP A 9 -3.28 3.73 6.80
C ASP A 9 -3.98 3.51 5.45
N HIS A 10 -5.18 2.93 5.48
CA HIS A 10 -6.03 2.76 4.30
C HIS A 10 -6.29 4.05 3.50
N LYS A 11 -6.39 5.22 4.12
CA LYS A 11 -6.70 6.47 3.39
C LYS A 11 -5.55 6.89 2.48
N LEU A 12 -4.32 6.80 2.99
CA LEU A 12 -3.13 7.17 2.24
C LEU A 12 -2.93 6.27 1.03
N ILE A 13 -3.09 4.96 1.17
CA ILE A 13 -2.93 4.04 0.02
C ILE A 13 -4.01 4.21 -1.03
N ASP A 14 -5.25 4.53 -0.65
CA ASP A 14 -6.30 4.76 -1.63
C ASP A 14 -6.11 6.11 -2.36
N LEU A 15 -5.54 7.12 -1.71
CA LEU A 15 -5.13 8.39 -2.34
C LEU A 15 -3.98 8.15 -3.33
N SER A 16 -2.87 7.58 -2.86
CA SER A 16 -1.72 7.27 -3.70
C SER A 16 -2.06 6.34 -4.86
N ALA A 17 -2.96 5.37 -4.63
CA ALA A 17 -3.45 4.49 -5.67
C ALA A 17 -4.18 5.24 -6.79
N LYS A 18 -4.99 6.25 -6.44
CA LYS A 18 -5.68 7.08 -7.42
C LYS A 18 -4.70 7.92 -8.23
N GLU A 19 -3.72 8.54 -7.57
CA GLU A 19 -2.69 9.36 -8.23
C GLU A 19 -1.87 8.54 -9.25
N ILE A 20 -1.45 7.33 -8.87
CA ILE A 20 -0.72 6.42 -9.76
C ILE A 20 -1.59 6.03 -10.96
N VAL A 21 -2.85 5.69 -10.73
CA VAL A 21 -3.78 5.29 -11.80
C VAL A 21 -4.06 6.46 -12.74
N GLU A 22 -4.26 7.68 -12.21
CA GLU A 22 -4.50 8.87 -13.03
C GLU A 22 -3.27 9.21 -13.87
N THR A 23 -2.08 9.13 -13.27
CA THR A 23 -0.82 9.41 -13.96
C THR A 23 -0.58 8.41 -15.09
N ALA A 24 -0.75 7.11 -14.83
CA ALA A 24 -0.61 6.08 -15.85
C ALA A 24 -1.68 6.16 -16.96
N LYS A 25 -2.91 6.62 -16.64
CA LYS A 25 -3.93 6.92 -17.66
C LYS A 25 -3.55 8.13 -18.50
N ARG A 26 -2.99 9.18 -17.90
CA ARG A 26 -2.55 10.41 -18.59
C ARG A 26 -1.44 10.13 -19.61
N THR A 27 -0.57 9.18 -19.31
CA THR A 27 0.51 8.73 -20.22
C THR A 27 0.05 7.69 -21.25
N GLY A 28 -1.23 7.31 -21.24
CA GLY A 28 -1.83 6.40 -22.22
C GLY A 28 -1.61 4.91 -21.94
N ALA A 29 -1.10 4.56 -20.76
CA ALA A 29 -0.90 3.16 -20.39
C ALA A 29 -2.21 2.52 -19.90
N ARG A 30 -2.45 1.26 -20.30
CA ARG A 30 -3.61 0.50 -19.82
C ARG A 30 -3.33 -0.07 -18.44
N VAL A 31 -4.07 0.44 -17.44
CA VAL A 31 -3.95 0.03 -16.04
C VAL A 31 -5.08 -0.91 -15.67
N LEU A 32 -4.73 -2.08 -15.14
CA LEU A 32 -5.63 -2.92 -14.36
C LEU A 32 -5.68 -2.30 -12.96
N GLY A 33 -6.89 -1.84 -12.60
CA GLY A 33 -7.15 -0.94 -11.47
C GLY A 33 -6.61 -1.41 -10.13
N PRO A 34 -6.73 -0.60 -9.06
CA PRO A 34 -6.18 -0.93 -7.76
C PRO A 34 -6.93 -2.13 -7.17
N ILE A 35 -6.36 -3.32 -7.31
CA ILE A 35 -6.89 -4.57 -6.77
C ILE A 35 -6.61 -4.59 -5.26
N PRO A 36 -7.66 -4.59 -4.41
CA PRO A 36 -7.46 -4.71 -2.98
C PRO A 36 -7.04 -6.14 -2.64
N LEU A 37 -5.84 -6.29 -2.10
CA LEU A 37 -5.40 -7.56 -1.53
C LEU A 37 -5.84 -7.67 -0.06
N PRO A 38 -6.01 -8.89 0.47
CA PRO A 38 -6.36 -9.09 1.87
C PRO A 38 -5.43 -8.34 2.82
N THR A 39 -6.03 -7.64 3.78
CA THR A 39 -5.31 -6.89 4.80
C THR A 39 -4.72 -7.84 5.83
N ARG A 40 -3.43 -7.71 6.14
CA ARG A 40 -2.80 -8.49 7.20
C ARG A 40 -3.12 -7.78 8.52
N LYS A 41 -3.73 -8.49 9.47
CA LYS A 41 -4.02 -7.99 10.81
C LYS A 41 -3.17 -8.75 11.81
N GLU A 42 -2.15 -8.11 12.35
CA GLU A 42 -1.31 -8.68 13.40
C GLU A 42 -1.82 -8.19 14.74
N ARG A 43 -2.17 -9.11 15.64
CA ARG A 43 -2.73 -8.79 16.96
C ARG A 43 -1.73 -9.13 18.04
N PHE A 44 -1.51 -8.20 18.94
CA PHE A 44 -0.61 -8.33 20.08
C PHE A 44 -1.41 -8.13 21.36
N THR A 45 -1.16 -8.97 22.36
CA THR A 45 -1.78 -8.85 23.67
C THR A 45 -0.69 -8.74 24.72
N ILE A 46 -0.69 -7.66 25.48
CA ILE A 46 0.36 -7.33 26.45
C ILE A 46 -0.30 -7.11 27.81
N LEU A 47 0.41 -7.45 28.89
CA LEU A 47 0.00 -7.08 30.23
C LEU A 47 0.23 -5.60 30.47
N VAL A 48 -0.79 -4.91 30.94
CA VAL A 48 -0.70 -3.46 31.24
C VAL A 48 0.05 -3.24 32.55
N SER A 49 -0.21 -4.09 33.54
CA SER A 49 0.42 -3.99 34.84
C SER A 49 1.84 -4.54 34.82
N PRO A 50 2.82 -3.84 35.43
CA PRO A 50 4.19 -4.33 35.54
C PRO A 50 4.31 -5.54 36.50
N HIS A 51 3.33 -5.77 37.38
CA HIS A 51 3.36 -6.88 38.33
C HIS A 51 1.95 -7.40 38.67
N VAL A 52 1.82 -8.72 38.85
CA VAL A 52 0.65 -9.47 39.37
C VAL A 52 -0.63 -9.47 38.51
N ASP A 53 -1.10 -8.34 37.99
CA ASP A 53 -2.44 -8.27 37.39
C ASP A 53 -2.52 -8.94 36.01
N LYS A 54 -2.91 -10.22 35.97
CA LYS A 54 -2.95 -11.04 34.74
C LYS A 54 -4.15 -10.75 33.83
N ASP A 55 -5.22 -10.19 34.39
CA ASP A 55 -6.47 -9.90 33.68
C ASP A 55 -6.46 -8.51 33.03
N ALA A 56 -5.59 -7.62 33.49
CA ALA A 56 -5.33 -6.33 32.86
C ALA A 56 -4.49 -6.51 31.58
N ARG A 57 -5.17 -6.65 30.44
CA ARG A 57 -4.55 -6.88 29.12
C ARG A 57 -4.97 -5.82 28.12
N ASP A 58 -3.99 -5.25 27.44
CA ASP A 58 -4.22 -4.42 26.26
C ASP A 58 -4.10 -5.26 25.00
N GLN A 59 -4.99 -5.03 24.05
CA GLN A 59 -4.97 -5.65 22.73
C GLN A 59 -4.70 -4.59 21.68
N TYR A 60 -3.54 -4.68 21.05
CA TYR A 60 -3.14 -3.82 19.95
C TYR A 60 -3.22 -4.59 18.64
N GLU A 61 -3.46 -3.88 17.54
CA GLU A 61 -3.33 -4.47 16.22
C GLU A 61 -2.59 -3.56 15.24
N ILE A 62 -1.77 -4.17 14.39
CA ILE A 62 -1.16 -3.54 13.24
C ILE A 62 -1.88 -4.06 12.00
N ARG A 63 -2.48 -3.14 11.24
CA ARG A 63 -3.14 -3.44 9.98
C ARG A 63 -2.23 -3.04 8.83
N THR A 64 -1.83 -4.00 8.01
CA THR A 64 -1.12 -3.72 6.76
C THR A 64 -2.09 -3.82 5.60
N HIS A 65 -2.37 -2.68 4.98
CA HIS A 65 -3.18 -2.58 3.78
C HIS A 65 -2.30 -2.82 2.56
N LYS A 66 -2.81 -3.62 1.62
CA LYS A 66 -2.10 -4.00 0.40
C LYS A 66 -2.97 -3.69 -0.80
N ARG A 67 -2.38 -3.05 -1.82
CA ARG A 67 -2.98 -2.88 -3.14
C ARG A 67 -2.04 -3.39 -4.20
N LEU A 68 -2.61 -3.97 -5.25
CA LEU A 68 -1.90 -4.42 -6.43
C LEU A 68 -2.42 -3.66 -7.64
N MET A 69 -1.53 -3.21 -8.50
CA MET A 69 -1.86 -2.69 -9.82
C MET A 69 -1.00 -3.37 -10.85
N ASP A 70 -1.55 -3.55 -12.04
CA ASP A 70 -0.82 -4.11 -13.16
C ASP A 70 -0.95 -3.19 -14.37
N ILE A 71 0.17 -2.88 -15.00
CA ILE A 71 0.26 -2.06 -16.21
C ILE A 71 0.59 -3.01 -17.35
N VAL A 72 -0.38 -3.19 -18.26
CA VAL A 72 -0.33 -4.20 -19.33
C VAL A 72 0.61 -3.76 -20.46
N GLU A 73 0.73 -2.47 -20.70
CA GLU A 73 1.60 -1.89 -21.74
C GLU A 73 2.38 -0.71 -21.14
N PRO A 74 3.57 -0.95 -20.57
CA PRO A 74 4.41 0.13 -20.06
C PRO A 74 5.05 0.88 -21.23
N THR A 75 4.73 2.18 -21.36
CA THR A 75 5.49 3.09 -22.23
C THR A 75 6.64 3.73 -21.45
N ASP A 76 7.75 4.07 -22.10
CA ASP A 76 8.91 4.69 -21.43
C ASP A 76 8.52 5.98 -20.68
N LYS A 77 7.62 6.77 -21.28
CA LYS A 77 7.03 7.96 -20.66
C LYS A 77 6.27 7.65 -19.36
N THR A 78 5.64 6.48 -19.27
CA THR A 78 4.93 6.04 -18.06
C THR A 78 5.88 5.61 -16.96
N VAL A 79 6.97 4.91 -17.31
CA VAL A 79 7.99 4.50 -16.33
C VAL A 79 8.64 5.72 -15.71
N ASP A 80 9.05 6.70 -16.52
CA ASP A 80 9.65 7.95 -16.05
C ASP A 80 8.69 8.78 -15.19
N ALA A 81 7.42 8.86 -15.58
CA ALA A 81 6.41 9.60 -14.83
C ALA A 81 6.14 8.96 -13.45
N LEU A 82 6.16 7.63 -13.37
CA LEU A 82 5.92 6.91 -12.11
C LEU A 82 7.12 6.96 -11.16
N MET A 83 8.35 6.98 -11.68
CA MET A 83 9.56 7.15 -10.84
C MET A 83 9.71 8.57 -10.30
N LYS A 84 9.19 9.58 -11.02
CA LYS A 84 9.21 10.99 -10.60
C LYS A 84 8.05 11.40 -9.69
N LEU A 85 7.09 10.50 -9.48
CA LEU A 85 5.93 10.79 -8.65
C LEU A 85 6.35 10.80 -7.16
N ASP A 86 6.26 11.97 -6.52
CA ASP A 86 6.42 12.08 -5.07
C ASP A 86 5.20 11.47 -4.38
N LEU A 87 5.36 10.24 -3.91
CA LEU A 87 4.33 9.54 -3.15
C LEU A 87 4.35 9.96 -1.69
N ALA A 88 3.17 9.93 -1.07
CA ALA A 88 3.01 10.30 0.33
C ALA A 88 3.95 9.49 1.26
N ALA A 89 4.59 10.18 2.19
CA ALA A 89 5.43 9.55 3.20
C ALA A 89 4.62 8.51 3.99
N GLY A 90 5.08 7.26 4.00
CA GLY A 90 4.41 6.14 4.69
C GLY A 90 3.71 5.13 3.78
N VAL A 91 3.83 5.27 2.45
CA VAL A 91 3.45 4.23 1.49
C VAL A 91 4.71 3.54 0.96
N ASP A 92 4.82 2.23 1.21
CA ASP A 92 5.87 1.38 0.65
C ASP A 92 5.44 0.91 -0.75
N VAL A 93 6.33 1.12 -1.73
CA VAL A 93 6.07 0.86 -3.14
C VAL A 93 7.10 -0.15 -3.64
N LYS A 94 6.60 -1.28 -4.15
CA LYS A 94 7.44 -2.28 -4.80
C LYS A 94 7.02 -2.42 -6.26
N ILE A 95 7.96 -2.17 -7.16
CA ILE A 95 7.78 -2.34 -8.60
C ILE A 95 8.48 -3.64 -9.02
N GLU A 96 7.75 -4.52 -9.69
CA GLU A 96 8.26 -5.75 -10.29
C GLU A 96 8.11 -5.63 -11.82
N LEU A 97 9.25 -5.66 -12.52
CA LEU A 97 9.33 -5.80 -13.97
C LEU A 97 9.46 -7.30 -14.29
N ASN A 98 8.57 -7.81 -15.14
CA ASN A 98 8.67 -9.14 -15.74
C ASN A 98 9.01 -8.99 -17.21
#